data_AF-A0A1G6X1F8-F1
#
_entry.id   AF-A0A1G6X1F8-F1
#
_cell.length_a   1.000
_cell.length_b   1.000
_cell.length_c   1.000
_cell.angle_alpha   90.00
_cell.angle_beta   90.00
_cell.angle_gamma   90.00
#
_symmetry.space_group_name_H-M   'P 1'
#
loop_
_entity.id
_entity.type
_entity.pdbx_description
1 polymer ?
#
loop_
_entity_poly.entity_id
_entity_poly.type
_entity_poly.pdbx_seq_one_letter_code
_entity_poly.pdbx_strand_id
1 'polypeptide(L)'
;MKRTIIATAWFIALSSTPSRAQNIERYYDTQWKETQPADARYYSRIQKTDSGWLLKNFFISEKSLQMTGLYSDEQQKIKNGEFIYYHSNGRPERKGKYIHDKKEGIWVSFHRNGMMADSAFHKNGQVLGGHKSWSPEGYLTDSSFFGTDGSGFKIAWFDNGSVSSAGLYGPGYRKKGKWKYYHKKGQPSSEEYYENGQQTGKKFFNEDGTPKADSTNPEKPADFPGGVQAWYKYLKHRLYFPPQYKLKNGDRATVVISFIIDESGKVSEAFVSDPFHPAFDVIALQLIQKSPDWVPATDQHNRHVKAYRTQPVTFLR
;
A
#
# COMPACT_ATOMS: atom_id res chain seq x y z
N MET A 1 15.91 -22.20 -98.37
CA MET A 1 16.01 -22.74 -97.00
C MET A 1 16.77 -21.74 -96.13
N LYS A 2 16.07 -20.92 -95.33
CA LYS A 2 16.67 -20.17 -94.21
C LYS A 2 15.70 -20.30 -93.04
N ARG A 3 16.18 -20.92 -91.96
CA ARG A 3 15.44 -21.21 -90.74
C ARG A 3 15.43 -19.98 -89.82
N THR A 4 14.27 -19.74 -89.25
CA THR A 4 13.95 -18.77 -88.21
C THR A 4 14.68 -19.10 -86.90
N ILE A 5 15.17 -18.10 -86.17
CA ILE A 5 15.46 -18.19 -84.74
C ILE A 5 14.76 -17.01 -84.05
N ILE A 6 13.74 -17.33 -83.25
CA ILE A 6 13.03 -16.40 -82.38
C ILE A 6 13.73 -16.48 -81.01
N ALA A 7 14.30 -15.37 -80.55
CA ALA A 7 14.88 -15.26 -79.22
C ALA A 7 13.82 -14.72 -78.25
N THR A 8 13.36 -15.57 -77.33
CA THR A 8 12.41 -15.20 -76.27
C THR A 8 13.18 -14.65 -75.08
N ALA A 9 13.05 -13.35 -74.80
CA ALA A 9 13.62 -12.72 -73.61
C ALA A 9 12.77 -13.06 -72.37
N TRP A 10 13.37 -13.70 -71.37
CA TRP A 10 12.77 -13.92 -70.06
C TRP A 10 13.06 -12.71 -69.17
N PHE A 11 12.03 -11.91 -68.87
CA PHE A 11 12.07 -10.93 -67.78
C PHE A 11 11.89 -11.68 -66.45
N ILE A 12 12.96 -11.82 -65.67
CA ILE A 12 12.87 -12.23 -64.27
C ILE A 12 12.46 -10.99 -63.47
N ALA A 13 11.17 -10.88 -63.13
CA ALA A 13 10.72 -9.91 -62.16
C ALA A 13 11.16 -10.37 -60.76
N LEU A 14 12.17 -9.71 -60.17
CA LEU A 14 12.43 -9.80 -58.74
C LEU A 14 11.31 -9.08 -57.99
N SER A 15 10.29 -9.82 -57.57
CA SER A 15 9.34 -9.34 -56.57
C SER A 15 9.99 -9.46 -55.19
N SER A 16 10.47 -8.35 -54.63
CA SER A 16 10.83 -8.26 -53.22
C SER A 16 9.54 -8.28 -52.39
N THR A 17 9.18 -9.45 -51.86
CA THR A 17 8.12 -9.52 -50.85
C THR A 17 8.62 -8.79 -49.60
N PRO A 18 7.92 -7.77 -49.08
CA PRO A 18 8.28 -7.18 -47.81
C PRO A 18 8.20 -8.29 -46.74
N SER A 19 9.30 -8.53 -46.05
CA SER A 19 9.35 -9.42 -44.89
C SER A 19 8.34 -8.90 -43.87
N ARG A 20 7.17 -9.53 -43.81
CA ARG A 20 6.18 -9.25 -42.78
C ARG A 20 6.79 -9.78 -41.50
N ALA A 21 7.26 -8.90 -40.61
CA ALA A 21 7.75 -9.29 -39.30
C ALA A 21 6.72 -10.23 -38.66
N GLN A 22 7.11 -11.50 -38.47
CA GLN A 22 6.22 -12.52 -37.95
C GLN A 22 5.99 -12.23 -36.48
N ASN A 23 4.77 -11.82 -36.14
CA ASN A 23 4.36 -11.72 -34.75
C ASN A 23 4.09 -13.13 -34.24
N ILE A 24 4.72 -13.50 -33.13
CA ILE A 24 4.42 -14.76 -32.44
C ILE A 24 3.34 -14.46 -31.40
N GLU A 25 2.24 -15.20 -31.46
CA GLU A 25 1.13 -15.07 -30.52
C GLU A 25 1.00 -16.33 -29.66
N ARG A 26 0.81 -16.13 -28.35
CA ARG A 26 0.63 -17.21 -27.36
C ARG A 26 -0.49 -16.87 -26.40
N TYR A 27 -1.20 -17.87 -25.90
CA TYR A 27 -2.40 -17.71 -25.06
C TYR A 27 -2.20 -18.42 -23.72
N TYR A 28 -2.66 -17.82 -22.62
CA TYR A 28 -2.39 -18.31 -21.27
C TYR A 28 -3.63 -18.25 -20.37
N ASP A 29 -3.75 -19.21 -19.46
CA ASP A 29 -4.77 -19.25 -18.41
C ASP A 29 -4.43 -18.30 -17.23
N THR A 30 -5.21 -18.34 -16.14
CA THR A 30 -4.98 -17.51 -14.93
C THR A 30 -3.66 -17.81 -14.21
N GLN A 31 -3.02 -18.94 -14.49
CA GLN A 31 -1.76 -19.38 -13.89
C GLN A 31 -0.55 -19.15 -14.81
N TRP A 32 -0.73 -18.42 -15.92
CA TRP A 32 0.30 -18.23 -16.96
C TRP A 32 0.78 -19.54 -17.61
N LYS A 33 -0.07 -20.57 -17.61
CA LYS A 33 0.17 -21.80 -18.36
C LYS A 33 -0.41 -21.65 -19.77
N GLU A 34 0.37 -22.04 -20.77
CA GLU A 34 -0.05 -21.95 -22.17
C GLU A 34 -1.30 -22.82 -22.42
N THR A 35 -2.29 -22.26 -23.11
CA THR A 35 -3.61 -22.86 -23.30
C THR A 35 -4.23 -22.46 -24.64
N GLN A 36 -5.39 -23.02 -24.97
CA GLN A 36 -6.15 -22.66 -26.16
C GLN A 36 -6.83 -21.28 -26.01
N PRO A 37 -7.06 -20.53 -27.10
CA PRO A 37 -7.65 -19.19 -27.02
C PRO A 37 -9.00 -19.11 -26.29
N ALA A 38 -9.82 -20.16 -26.36
CA ALA A 38 -11.13 -20.21 -25.72
C ALA A 38 -11.06 -20.18 -24.18
N ASP A 39 -10.00 -20.74 -23.61
CA ASP A 39 -9.79 -20.87 -22.17
C ASP A 39 -8.86 -19.78 -21.61
N ALA A 40 -8.31 -18.94 -22.50
CA ALA A 40 -7.29 -17.98 -22.15
C ALA A 40 -7.86 -16.79 -21.35
N ARG A 41 -7.00 -16.23 -20.50
CA ARG A 41 -7.19 -14.96 -19.79
C ARG A 41 -6.17 -13.91 -20.18
N TYR A 42 -5.01 -14.37 -20.67
CA TYR A 42 -3.98 -13.51 -21.23
C TYR A 42 -3.62 -13.97 -22.63
N TYR A 43 -3.15 -13.04 -23.44
CA TYR A 43 -2.39 -13.38 -24.63
C TYR A 43 -1.15 -12.50 -24.75
N SER A 44 -0.14 -13.05 -25.40
CA SER A 44 1.14 -12.40 -25.65
C SER A 44 1.34 -12.19 -27.14
N ARG A 45 1.92 -11.05 -27.51
CA ARG A 45 2.46 -10.79 -28.84
C ARG A 45 3.94 -10.50 -28.72
N ILE A 46 4.75 -11.25 -29.46
CA ILE A 46 6.22 -11.10 -29.50
C ILE A 46 6.62 -10.63 -30.89
N GLN A 47 7.48 -9.62 -30.94
CA GLN A 47 7.96 -9.02 -32.18
C GLN A 47 9.47 -8.75 -32.10
N LYS A 48 10.22 -9.18 -33.13
CA LYS A 48 11.62 -8.78 -33.32
C LYS A 48 11.69 -7.28 -33.66
N THR A 49 12.55 -6.55 -32.98
CA THR A 49 12.86 -5.13 -33.21
C THR A 49 14.38 -4.95 -33.29
N ASP A 50 14.83 -3.77 -33.70
CA ASP A 50 16.27 -3.43 -33.75
C ASP A 50 16.91 -3.45 -32.35
N SER A 51 16.11 -3.22 -31.31
CA SER A 51 16.58 -3.17 -29.92
C SER A 51 16.46 -4.50 -29.17
N GLY A 52 15.90 -5.55 -29.80
CA GLY A 52 15.64 -6.84 -29.16
C GLY A 52 14.24 -7.40 -29.46
N TRP A 53 13.73 -8.26 -28.61
CA TRP A 53 12.43 -8.90 -28.74
C TRP A 53 11.39 -8.20 -27.85
N LEU A 54 10.48 -7.46 -28.47
CA LEU A 54 9.41 -6.77 -27.78
C LEU A 54 8.28 -7.75 -27.47
N LEU A 55 8.02 -7.96 -26.18
CA LEU A 55 6.87 -8.71 -25.67
C LEU A 55 5.79 -7.73 -25.22
N LYS A 56 4.55 -7.98 -25.65
CA LYS A 56 3.35 -7.34 -25.13
C LYS A 56 2.38 -8.39 -24.61
N ASN A 57 2.04 -8.33 -23.34
CA ASN A 57 0.99 -9.14 -22.73
C ASN A 57 -0.27 -8.31 -22.58
N PHE A 58 -1.43 -8.96 -22.73
CA PHE A 58 -2.73 -8.32 -22.66
C PHE A 58 -3.67 -9.11 -21.75
N PHE A 59 -4.55 -8.40 -21.07
CA PHE A 59 -5.74 -8.98 -20.46
C PHE A 59 -6.81 -9.18 -21.55
N ILE A 60 -7.31 -10.40 -21.72
CA ILE A 60 -8.30 -10.70 -22.76
C ILE A 60 -9.66 -10.07 -22.44
N SER A 61 -10.13 -10.21 -21.19
CA SER A 61 -11.44 -9.70 -20.76
C SER A 61 -11.54 -8.18 -20.87
N GLU A 62 -10.52 -7.48 -20.38
CA GLU A 62 -10.45 -6.02 -20.33
C GLU A 62 -9.94 -5.41 -21.64
N LYS A 63 -9.43 -6.24 -22.58
CA LYS A 63 -8.80 -5.82 -23.83
C LYS A 63 -7.74 -4.74 -23.63
N SER A 64 -7.01 -4.83 -22.52
CA SER A 64 -6.02 -3.84 -22.10
C SER A 64 -4.62 -4.45 -22.01
N LEU A 65 -3.59 -3.61 -22.09
CA LEU A 65 -2.22 -4.06 -21.85
C LEU A 65 -2.07 -4.52 -20.41
N GLN A 66 -1.35 -5.62 -20.23
CA GLN A 66 -0.90 -6.13 -18.94
C GLN A 66 0.58 -5.79 -18.73
N MET A 67 1.39 -5.93 -19.78
CA MET A 67 2.82 -5.65 -19.72
C MET A 67 3.38 -5.37 -21.12
N THR A 68 4.38 -4.49 -21.19
CA THR A 68 5.28 -4.35 -22.34
C THR A 68 6.72 -4.46 -21.85
N GLY A 69 7.56 -5.23 -22.53
CA GLY A 69 8.95 -5.45 -22.10
C GLY A 69 9.85 -5.86 -23.24
N LEU A 70 11.12 -5.49 -23.15
CA LEU A 70 12.14 -5.82 -24.14
C LEU A 70 13.05 -6.94 -23.63
N TYR A 71 13.30 -7.94 -24.47
CA TYR A 71 14.12 -9.10 -24.17
C TYR A 71 15.29 -9.23 -25.14
N SER A 72 16.40 -9.80 -24.68
CA SER A 72 17.57 -10.07 -25.53
C SER A 72 17.36 -11.27 -26.46
N ASP A 73 16.49 -12.21 -26.10
CA ASP A 73 16.26 -13.46 -26.81
C ASP A 73 14.78 -13.71 -27.15
N GLU A 74 14.54 -14.53 -28.18
CA GLU A 74 13.21 -14.86 -28.67
C GLU A 74 12.39 -15.63 -27.64
N GLN A 75 13.05 -16.43 -26.80
CA GLN A 75 12.40 -17.22 -25.77
C GLN A 75 12.03 -16.38 -24.53
N GLN A 76 12.31 -15.07 -24.54
CA GLN A 76 12.01 -14.12 -23.47
C GLN A 76 12.64 -14.53 -22.13
N LYS A 77 13.85 -15.10 -22.16
CA LYS A 77 14.56 -15.52 -20.95
C LYS A 77 15.30 -14.37 -20.28
N ILE A 78 15.82 -13.43 -21.06
CA ILE A 78 16.68 -12.34 -20.56
C ILE A 78 16.01 -10.99 -20.81
N LYS A 79 15.52 -10.36 -19.74
CA LYS A 79 14.98 -8.99 -19.76
C LYS A 79 16.10 -7.99 -20.01
N ASN A 80 15.92 -7.12 -21.00
CA ASN A 80 16.91 -6.12 -21.36
C ASN A 80 16.26 -4.93 -22.08
N GLY A 81 16.13 -3.82 -21.38
CA GLY A 81 15.45 -2.61 -21.86
C GLY A 81 14.29 -2.17 -20.96
N GLU A 82 13.40 -1.35 -21.51
CA GLU A 82 12.28 -0.79 -20.78
C GLU A 82 11.18 -1.81 -20.54
N PHE A 83 10.61 -1.78 -19.34
CA PHE A 83 9.44 -2.55 -18.95
C PHE A 83 8.38 -1.61 -18.38
N ILE A 84 7.13 -1.84 -18.79
CA ILE A 84 5.94 -1.17 -18.25
C ILE A 84 4.92 -2.25 -17.95
N TYR A 85 4.45 -2.27 -16.72
CA TYR A 85 3.36 -3.09 -16.22
C TYR A 85 2.13 -2.19 -16.05
N TYR A 86 0.94 -2.73 -16.26
CA TYR A 86 -0.30 -1.97 -16.27
C TYR A 86 -1.31 -2.59 -15.30
N HIS A 87 -2.05 -1.72 -14.61
CA HIS A 87 -3.25 -2.10 -13.89
C HIS A 87 -4.32 -2.60 -14.86
N SER A 88 -5.29 -3.37 -14.36
CA SER A 88 -6.43 -3.83 -15.19
C SER A 88 -7.25 -2.70 -15.82
N ASN A 89 -7.21 -1.50 -15.24
CA ASN A 89 -7.84 -0.30 -15.82
C ASN A 89 -7.02 0.37 -16.94
N GLY A 90 -5.91 -0.23 -17.36
CA GLY A 90 -5.04 0.24 -18.45
C GLY A 90 -4.06 1.35 -18.07
N ARG A 91 -4.05 1.85 -16.82
CA ARG A 91 -3.05 2.82 -16.36
C ARG A 91 -1.73 2.10 -16.01
N PRO A 92 -0.56 2.74 -16.20
CA PRO A 92 0.70 2.17 -15.74
C PRO A 92 0.63 1.83 -14.26
N GLU A 93 1.09 0.64 -13.90
CA GLU A 93 1.26 0.18 -12.52
C GLU A 93 2.71 0.36 -12.09
N ARG A 94 3.65 0.01 -12.95
CA ARG A 94 5.08 0.10 -12.66
C ARG A 94 5.88 0.19 -13.93
N LYS A 95 6.94 0.97 -13.93
CA LYS A 95 7.88 1.03 -15.04
C LYS A 95 9.32 1.18 -14.58
N GLY A 96 10.24 0.74 -15.43
CA GLY A 96 11.66 0.89 -15.24
C GLY A 96 12.45 0.02 -16.22
N LYS A 97 13.77 0.05 -16.07
CA LYS A 97 14.67 -0.62 -17.00
C LYS A 97 15.28 -1.88 -16.39
N TYR A 98 15.45 -2.89 -17.21
CA TYR A 98 16.30 -4.04 -16.95
C TYR A 98 17.57 -3.98 -17.81
N ILE A 99 18.70 -4.44 -17.27
CA ILE A 99 19.92 -4.76 -18.01
C ILE A 99 20.32 -6.18 -17.60
N HIS A 100 20.27 -7.13 -18.54
CA HIS A 100 20.58 -8.55 -18.30
C HIS A 100 19.88 -9.10 -17.03
N ASP A 101 18.55 -9.05 -17.03
CA ASP A 101 17.66 -9.47 -15.93
C ASP A 101 17.75 -8.70 -14.62
N LYS A 102 18.65 -7.71 -14.53
CA LYS A 102 18.82 -6.89 -13.34
C LYS A 102 18.12 -5.54 -13.53
N LYS A 103 17.30 -5.15 -12.55
CA LYS A 103 16.74 -3.79 -12.51
C LYS A 103 17.87 -2.77 -12.48
N GLU A 104 17.75 -1.75 -13.31
CA GLU A 104 18.72 -0.68 -13.44
C GLU A 104 18.01 0.68 -13.54
N GLY A 105 18.55 1.69 -12.87
CA GLY A 105 18.02 3.05 -12.89
C GLY A 105 16.77 3.20 -12.01
N ILE A 106 16.00 4.25 -12.28
CA ILE A 106 14.81 4.57 -11.49
C ILE A 106 13.67 3.63 -11.90
N TRP A 107 13.12 2.94 -10.91
CA TRP A 107 11.86 2.23 -11.00
C TRP A 107 10.78 3.06 -10.32
N VAL A 108 9.65 3.24 -11.00
CA VAL A 108 8.50 3.99 -10.49
C VAL A 108 7.27 3.09 -10.51
N SER A 109 6.47 3.11 -9.45
CA SER A 109 5.14 2.52 -9.42
C SER A 109 4.07 3.59 -9.25
N PHE A 110 2.84 3.24 -9.60
CA PHE A 110 1.69 4.13 -9.59
C PHE A 110 0.50 3.43 -8.94
N HIS A 111 -0.28 4.20 -8.19
CA HIS A 111 -1.59 3.79 -7.69
C HIS A 111 -2.55 3.54 -8.85
N ARG A 112 -3.64 2.83 -8.58
CA ARG A 112 -4.67 2.54 -9.60
C ARG A 112 -5.31 3.81 -10.17
N ASN A 113 -5.27 4.92 -9.43
CA ASN A 113 -5.71 6.23 -9.89
C ASN A 113 -4.64 6.97 -10.75
N GLY A 114 -3.47 6.37 -11.01
CA GLY A 114 -2.41 6.93 -11.83
C GLY A 114 -1.46 7.89 -11.12
N MET A 115 -1.69 8.21 -9.85
CA MET A 115 -0.74 8.98 -9.05
C MET A 115 0.48 8.10 -8.71
N MET A 116 1.66 8.70 -8.58
CA MET A 116 2.86 7.95 -8.17
C MET A 116 2.61 7.29 -6.82
N ALA A 117 3.07 6.05 -6.66
CA ALA A 117 2.99 5.30 -5.41
C ALA A 117 4.37 5.10 -4.80
N ASP A 118 5.37 4.81 -5.62
CA ASP A 118 6.73 4.55 -5.18
C ASP A 118 7.75 4.94 -6.25
N SER A 119 8.96 5.30 -5.81
CA SER A 119 10.12 5.41 -6.67
C SER A 119 11.37 4.95 -5.93
N ALA A 120 12.18 4.15 -6.60
CA ALA A 120 13.43 3.65 -6.05
C ALA A 120 14.49 3.51 -7.14
N PHE A 121 15.70 3.99 -6.86
CA PHE A 121 16.84 3.77 -7.75
C PHE A 121 17.42 2.36 -7.54
N HIS A 122 17.64 1.65 -8.64
CA HIS A 122 18.22 0.31 -8.65
C HIS A 122 19.55 0.30 -9.39
N LYS A 123 20.51 -0.46 -8.86
CA LYS A 123 21.79 -0.75 -9.52
C LYS A 123 22.04 -2.25 -9.43
N ASN A 124 22.26 -2.91 -10.58
CA ASN A 124 22.51 -4.36 -10.62
C ASN A 124 21.44 -5.19 -9.88
N GLY A 125 20.18 -4.77 -9.92
CA GLY A 125 19.06 -5.45 -9.27
C GLY A 125 18.85 -5.12 -7.80
N GLN A 126 19.76 -4.38 -7.16
CA GLN A 126 19.66 -3.96 -5.76
C GLN A 126 19.15 -2.53 -5.67
N VAL A 127 18.33 -2.23 -4.67
CA VAL A 127 17.94 -0.84 -4.36
C VAL A 127 19.14 -0.10 -3.79
N LEU A 128 19.42 1.09 -4.32
CA LEU A 128 20.55 1.91 -3.90
C LEU A 128 20.16 3.39 -3.87
N GLY A 129 20.55 4.11 -2.81
CA GLY A 129 20.33 5.54 -2.73
C GLY A 129 18.87 5.89 -2.42
N GLY A 130 18.27 6.72 -3.27
CA GLY A 130 17.01 7.40 -3.01
C GLY A 130 15.77 6.51 -3.18
N HIS A 131 14.86 6.64 -2.23
CA HIS A 131 13.52 6.07 -2.26
C HIS A 131 12.48 7.11 -1.83
N LYS A 132 11.32 7.13 -2.49
CA LYS A 132 10.18 7.97 -2.12
C LYS A 132 8.88 7.21 -2.33
N SER A 133 7.94 7.35 -1.40
CA SER A 133 6.59 6.82 -1.52
C SER A 133 5.56 7.92 -1.34
N TRP A 134 4.39 7.71 -1.95
CA TRP A 134 3.26 8.65 -1.91
C TRP A 134 1.95 7.92 -1.63
N SER A 135 1.02 8.61 -0.96
CA SER A 135 -0.35 8.13 -0.77
C SER A 135 -1.15 8.18 -2.08
N PRO A 136 -2.30 7.49 -2.17
CA PRO A 136 -3.20 7.60 -3.32
C PRO A 136 -3.67 9.04 -3.58
N GLU A 137 -3.68 9.91 -2.58
CA GLU A 137 -4.05 11.33 -2.70
C GLU A 137 -2.88 12.22 -3.17
N GLY A 138 -1.67 11.66 -3.29
CA GLY A 138 -0.47 12.34 -3.79
C GLY A 138 0.43 12.96 -2.72
N TYR A 139 0.11 12.79 -1.44
CA TYR A 139 0.98 13.25 -0.36
C TYR A 139 2.20 12.33 -0.26
N LEU A 140 3.39 12.89 -0.08
CA LEU A 140 4.58 12.10 0.30
C LEU A 140 4.28 11.36 1.61
N THR A 141 4.66 10.09 1.69
CA THR A 141 4.52 9.27 2.91
C THR A 141 5.89 8.91 3.50
N ASP A 142 6.88 8.63 2.64
CA ASP A 142 8.26 8.43 3.03
C ASP A 142 9.23 8.99 1.98
N SER A 143 10.42 9.34 2.45
CA SER A 143 11.58 9.68 1.64
C SER A 143 12.81 9.25 2.39
N SER A 144 13.67 8.50 1.72
CA SER A 144 14.94 8.07 2.29
C SER A 144 16.03 8.10 1.24
N PHE A 145 17.26 8.13 1.72
CA PHE A 145 18.43 7.88 0.91
C PHE A 145 19.39 7.04 1.75
N PHE A 146 19.84 5.91 1.20
CA PHE A 146 20.83 5.05 1.85
C PHE A 146 22.02 4.78 0.94
N GLY A 147 23.23 5.04 1.45
CA GLY A 147 24.48 4.62 0.84
C GLY A 147 24.68 3.10 0.93
N THR A 148 25.72 2.60 0.27
CA THR A 148 26.03 1.16 0.23
C THR A 148 26.35 0.56 1.59
N ASP A 149 26.81 1.37 2.54
CA ASP A 149 27.09 0.97 3.92
C ASP A 149 25.84 1.04 4.82
N GLY A 150 24.69 1.47 4.30
CA GLY A 150 23.45 1.67 5.05
C GLY A 150 23.38 2.99 5.82
N SER A 151 24.38 3.86 5.69
CA SER A 151 24.30 5.24 6.21
C SER A 151 23.37 6.08 5.35
N GLY A 152 22.68 7.06 5.95
CA GLY A 152 21.69 7.82 5.21
C GLY A 152 20.72 8.59 6.07
N PHE A 153 19.55 8.91 5.49
CA PHE A 153 18.47 9.59 6.18
C PHE A 153 17.13 8.95 5.86
N LYS A 154 16.18 9.17 6.76
CA LYS A 154 14.77 8.90 6.53
C LYS A 154 13.92 10.05 7.04
N ILE A 155 12.92 10.40 6.26
CA ILE A 155 11.85 11.34 6.61
C ILE A 155 10.53 10.62 6.29
N ALA A 156 9.57 10.73 7.19
CA ALA A 156 8.21 10.24 7.00
C ALA A 156 7.22 11.37 7.25
N TRP A 157 6.04 11.25 6.65
CA TRP A 157 4.96 12.23 6.70
C TRP A 157 3.66 11.57 7.17
N PHE A 158 2.75 12.39 7.68
CA PHE A 158 1.38 12.00 7.96
C PHE A 158 0.51 12.05 6.69
N ASP A 159 -0.69 11.50 6.79
CA ASP A 159 -1.75 11.54 5.78
C ASP A 159 -2.15 12.97 5.35
N ASN A 160 -1.96 13.96 6.23
CA ASN A 160 -2.20 15.37 5.94
C ASN A 160 -0.99 16.08 5.28
N GLY A 161 0.10 15.36 5.00
CA GLY A 161 1.31 15.90 4.39
C GLY A 161 2.26 16.64 5.34
N SER A 162 1.99 16.70 6.65
CA SER A 162 2.96 17.23 7.63
C SER A 162 4.01 16.17 7.99
N VAL A 163 5.21 16.59 8.37
CA VAL A 163 6.29 15.65 8.72
C VAL A 163 5.91 14.89 9.99
N SER A 164 6.03 13.55 9.98
CA SER A 164 5.75 12.69 11.13
C SER A 164 7.02 12.27 11.85
N SER A 165 8.12 12.08 11.13
CA SER A 165 9.43 11.79 11.71
C SER A 165 10.58 12.14 10.77
N ALA A 166 11.76 12.41 11.34
CA ALA A 166 12.99 12.59 10.59
C ALA A 166 14.19 12.15 11.42
N GLY A 167 15.17 11.52 10.75
CA GLY A 167 16.41 11.13 11.40
C GLY A 167 17.46 10.59 10.44
N LEU A 168 18.65 10.35 11.01
CA LEU A 168 19.82 9.86 10.30
C LEU A 168 20.14 8.42 10.70
N TYR A 169 20.78 7.73 9.77
CA TYR A 169 21.36 6.41 9.95
C TYR A 169 22.87 6.47 9.71
N GLY A 170 23.62 5.77 10.55
CA GLY A 170 25.02 5.42 10.32
C GLY A 170 25.14 4.04 9.65
N PRO A 171 26.38 3.54 9.49
CA PRO A 171 26.63 2.24 8.87
C PRO A 171 25.82 1.10 9.50
N GLY A 172 25.35 0.19 8.66
CA GLY A 172 24.52 -0.96 9.05
C GLY A 172 23.10 -0.57 9.45
N TYR A 173 22.55 0.52 8.89
CA TYR A 173 21.19 1.01 9.18
C TYR A 173 20.95 1.29 10.68
N ARG A 174 21.99 1.71 11.39
CA ARG A 174 21.89 2.05 12.82
C ARG A 174 21.46 3.49 12.97
N LYS A 175 20.39 3.76 13.73
CA LYS A 175 19.97 5.13 14.04
C LYS A 175 21.16 5.91 14.62
N LYS A 176 21.33 7.16 14.20
CA LYS A 176 22.45 8.02 14.58
C LYS A 176 21.96 9.41 14.95
N GLY A 177 22.51 9.95 16.04
CA GLY A 177 22.23 11.31 16.49
C GLY A 177 20.78 11.49 16.90
N LYS A 178 20.22 12.64 16.55
CA LYS A 178 18.89 13.05 16.97
C LYS A 178 17.83 12.60 15.97
N TRP A 179 16.89 11.80 16.46
CA TRP A 179 15.63 11.48 15.78
C TRP A 179 14.52 12.36 16.34
N LYS A 180 13.74 12.97 15.44
CA LYS A 180 12.60 13.82 15.79
C LYS A 180 11.30 13.20 15.31
N TYR A 181 10.29 13.23 16.16
CA TYR A 181 8.92 12.84 15.87
C TYR A 181 8.01 14.02 16.15
N TYR A 182 6.94 14.15 15.37
CA TYR A 182 6.07 15.31 15.42
C TYR A 182 4.61 14.89 15.61
N HIS A 183 3.83 15.78 16.20
CA HIS A 183 2.38 15.77 16.16
C HIS A 183 1.89 16.16 14.76
N LYS A 184 0.65 15.79 14.39
CA LYS A 184 0.07 16.14 13.08
C LYS A 184 0.03 17.64 12.77
N LYS A 185 0.04 18.49 13.80
CA LYS A 185 0.11 19.96 13.70
C LYS A 185 1.55 20.50 13.48
N GLY A 186 2.56 19.63 13.44
CA GLY A 186 3.95 19.97 13.15
C GLY A 186 4.83 20.27 14.39
N GLN A 187 4.24 20.36 15.59
CA GLN A 187 5.03 20.48 16.82
C GLN A 187 5.75 19.17 17.16
N PRO A 188 6.95 19.19 17.76
CA PRO A 188 7.60 17.97 18.24
C PRO A 188 6.69 17.21 19.20
N SER A 189 6.62 15.89 19.07
CA SER A 189 5.94 15.00 20.02
C SER A 189 6.94 14.23 20.87
N SER A 190 8.05 13.82 20.25
CA SER A 190 9.18 13.23 20.96
C SER A 190 10.50 13.41 20.21
N GLU A 191 11.59 13.29 20.96
CA GLU A 191 12.95 13.25 20.43
C GLU A 191 13.68 12.06 21.02
N GLU A 192 14.41 11.34 20.19
CA GLU A 192 15.27 10.22 20.58
C GLU A 192 16.72 10.54 20.23
N TYR A 193 17.64 10.11 21.09
CA TYR A 193 19.07 10.38 20.96
C TYR A 193 19.82 9.05 20.83
N TYR A 194 20.67 8.94 19.81
CA TYR A 194 21.39 7.71 19.49
C TYR A 194 22.89 7.93 19.33
N GLU A 195 23.67 7.09 20.01
CA GLU A 195 25.12 7.00 19.89
C GLU A 195 25.51 5.55 19.58
N ASN A 196 26.32 5.34 18.53
CA ASN A 196 26.73 4.00 18.07
C ASN A 196 25.57 3.00 17.82
N GLY A 197 24.37 3.53 17.51
CA GLY A 197 23.16 2.73 17.30
C GLY A 197 22.36 2.41 18.57
N GLN A 198 22.86 2.77 19.75
CA GLN A 198 22.17 2.60 21.03
C GLN A 198 21.44 3.89 21.41
N GLN A 199 20.23 3.76 21.95
CA GLN A 199 19.45 4.90 22.42
C GLN A 199 20.00 5.38 23.77
N THR A 200 20.45 6.63 23.81
CA THR A 200 21.02 7.27 25.01
C THR A 200 20.02 8.15 25.75
N GLY A 201 18.92 8.54 25.10
CA GLY A 201 17.89 9.34 25.75
C GLY A 201 16.61 9.49 24.92
N LYS A 202 15.54 9.90 25.60
CA LYS A 202 14.24 10.21 25.01
C LYS A 202 13.60 11.39 25.72
N LYS A 203 12.97 12.29 24.97
CA LYS A 203 12.19 13.44 25.49
C LYS A 203 10.81 13.45 24.84
N PHE A 204 9.80 13.87 25.58
CA PHE A 204 8.43 14.00 25.10
C PHE A 204 7.94 15.44 25.21
N PHE A 205 7.01 15.79 24.34
CA PHE A 205 6.46 17.14 24.21
C PHE A 205 4.94 17.07 24.06
N ASN A 206 4.24 17.97 24.73
CA ASN A 206 2.79 18.14 24.63
C ASN A 206 2.41 18.74 23.27
N GLU A 207 1.12 18.74 22.92
CA GLU A 207 0.65 19.30 21.62
C GLU A 207 0.97 20.80 21.45
N ASP A 208 1.13 21.54 22.54
CA ASP A 208 1.52 22.96 22.54
C ASP A 208 3.04 23.18 22.38
N GLY A 209 3.82 22.10 22.31
CA GLY A 209 5.28 22.13 22.19
C GLY A 209 6.03 22.22 23.53
N THR A 210 5.33 22.28 24.67
CA THR A 210 5.98 22.29 25.99
C THR A 210 6.59 20.91 26.32
N PRO A 211 7.75 20.85 27.00
CA PRO A 211 8.29 19.58 27.47
C PRO A 211 7.33 18.88 28.43
N LYS A 212 7.09 17.59 28.20
CA LYS A 212 6.36 16.74 29.13
C LYS A 212 7.29 16.35 30.27
N ALA A 213 6.90 16.70 31.50
CA ALA A 213 7.73 16.49 32.70
C ALA A 213 8.03 15.01 32.99
N ASP A 214 7.10 14.13 32.62
CA ASP A 214 7.23 12.68 32.75
C ASP A 214 7.85 12.08 31.48
N SER A 215 9.01 11.43 31.64
CA SER A 215 9.75 10.73 30.59
C SER A 215 9.45 9.23 30.50
N THR A 216 8.49 8.72 31.28
CA THR A 216 8.04 7.33 31.18
C THR A 216 7.32 7.05 29.86
N ASN A 217 7.11 5.76 29.54
CA ASN A 217 6.44 5.35 28.31
C ASN A 217 5.05 6.02 28.20
N PRO A 218 4.82 6.88 27.18
CA PRO A 218 3.55 7.58 27.04
C PRO A 218 2.43 6.68 26.49
N GLU A 219 2.77 5.46 26.05
CA GLU A 219 1.82 4.56 25.41
C GLU A 219 0.68 4.18 26.35
N LYS A 220 -0.54 4.48 25.91
CA LYS A 220 -1.76 4.22 26.67
C LYS A 220 -2.87 3.80 25.71
N PRO A 221 -3.63 2.74 26.02
CA PRO A 221 -4.79 2.39 25.21
C PRO A 221 -5.88 3.45 25.37
N ALA A 222 -6.75 3.58 24.37
CA ALA A 222 -7.92 4.45 24.46
C ALA A 222 -8.83 4.01 25.62
N ASP A 223 -9.44 4.94 26.35
CA ASP A 223 -10.24 4.60 27.54
C ASP A 223 -11.53 5.43 27.58
N PHE A 224 -12.55 4.91 28.28
CA PHE A 224 -13.78 5.65 28.48
C PHE A 224 -13.50 6.85 29.42
N PRO A 225 -14.11 8.04 29.21
CA PRO A 225 -13.84 9.17 30.08
C PRO A 225 -14.30 8.87 31.52
N GLY A 226 -13.37 8.95 32.48
CA GLY A 226 -13.60 8.52 33.86
C GLY A 226 -13.42 7.02 34.12
N GLY A 227 -12.90 6.28 33.13
CA GLY A 227 -12.53 4.88 33.20
C GLY A 227 -13.72 3.93 33.36
N VAL A 228 -13.40 2.72 33.82
CA VAL A 228 -14.34 1.59 33.93
C VAL A 228 -15.58 1.91 34.79
N GLN A 229 -15.44 2.69 35.86
CA GLN A 229 -16.57 3.05 36.73
C GLN A 229 -17.56 4.00 36.04
N ALA A 230 -17.05 5.00 35.31
CA ALA A 230 -17.89 5.89 34.52
C ALA A 230 -18.56 5.15 33.35
N TRP A 231 -17.86 4.18 32.76
CA TRP A 231 -18.42 3.29 31.75
C TRP A 231 -19.62 2.50 32.28
N TYR A 232 -19.49 1.85 33.45
CA TYR A 232 -20.62 1.13 34.06
C TYR A 232 -21.80 2.05 34.35
N LYS A 233 -21.55 3.26 34.85
CA LYS A 233 -22.61 4.25 35.10
C LYS A 233 -23.30 4.69 33.80
N TYR A 234 -22.53 4.89 32.73
CA TYR A 234 -23.06 5.22 31.40
C TYR A 234 -23.96 4.11 30.87
N LEU A 235 -23.49 2.86 30.91
CA LEU A 235 -24.29 1.69 30.52
C LEU A 235 -25.58 1.60 31.33
N LYS A 236 -25.51 1.67 32.65
CA LYS A 236 -26.69 1.56 33.52
C LYS A 236 -27.78 2.60 33.22
N HIS A 237 -27.39 3.79 32.77
CA HIS A 237 -28.33 4.88 32.50
C HIS A 237 -28.90 4.90 31.08
N ARG A 238 -28.18 4.29 30.11
CA ARG A 238 -28.55 4.34 28.68
C ARG A 238 -29.01 3.00 28.12
N LEU A 239 -28.57 1.90 28.73
CA LEU A 239 -28.93 0.54 28.32
C LEU A 239 -30.22 0.14 29.01
N TYR A 240 -31.17 -0.40 28.25
CA TYR A 240 -32.43 -0.93 28.77
C TYR A 240 -32.79 -2.23 28.06
N PHE A 241 -33.46 -3.13 28.78
CA PHE A 241 -34.02 -4.34 28.20
C PHE A 241 -35.37 -4.00 27.54
N PRO A 242 -35.58 -4.24 26.22
CA PRO A 242 -36.84 -3.84 25.58
C PRO A 242 -38.00 -4.70 26.12
N PRO A 243 -39.09 -4.09 26.61
CA PRO A 243 -40.11 -4.76 27.43
C PRO A 243 -40.90 -5.83 26.68
N GLN A 244 -40.94 -5.77 25.35
CA GLN A 244 -41.62 -6.74 24.49
C GLN A 244 -40.89 -8.09 24.39
N TYR A 245 -39.63 -8.16 24.82
CA TYR A 245 -38.83 -9.39 24.77
C TYR A 245 -38.72 -10.04 26.14
N LYS A 246 -38.57 -11.37 26.15
CA LYS A 246 -38.22 -12.17 27.33
C LYS A 246 -37.20 -13.22 26.93
N LEU A 247 -36.13 -13.36 27.69
CA LEU A 247 -35.19 -14.46 27.53
C LEU A 247 -35.85 -15.75 28.04
N LYS A 248 -35.74 -16.83 27.26
CA LYS A 248 -36.26 -18.17 27.63
C LYS A 248 -35.20 -19.03 28.33
N ASN A 249 -33.96 -18.98 27.85
CA ASN A 249 -32.85 -19.84 28.31
C ASN A 249 -31.62 -18.97 28.67
N GLY A 250 -31.78 -18.05 29.63
CA GLY A 250 -30.69 -17.20 30.08
C GLY A 250 -31.18 -15.93 30.77
N ASP A 251 -30.25 -15.25 31.43
CA ASP A 251 -30.44 -13.99 32.15
C ASP A 251 -29.75 -12.80 31.44
N ARG A 252 -29.04 -13.08 30.33
CA ARG A 252 -28.24 -12.09 29.60
C ARG A 252 -28.43 -12.20 28.10
N ALA A 253 -28.48 -11.06 27.43
CA ALA A 253 -28.29 -10.93 25.99
C ALA A 253 -27.05 -10.08 25.75
N THR A 254 -26.10 -10.54 24.94
CA THR A 254 -24.88 -9.78 24.64
C THR A 254 -24.78 -9.53 23.16
N VAL A 255 -24.61 -8.26 22.78
CA VAL A 255 -24.25 -7.84 21.42
C VAL A 255 -22.82 -7.34 21.46
N VAL A 256 -22.00 -7.71 20.50
CA VAL A 256 -20.63 -7.19 20.39
C VAL A 256 -20.57 -6.11 19.31
N ILE A 257 -20.07 -4.94 19.70
CA ILE A 257 -19.89 -3.80 18.79
C ILE A 257 -18.40 -3.56 18.57
N SER A 258 -18.01 -3.44 17.31
CA SER A 258 -16.67 -3.06 16.91
C SER A 258 -16.68 -1.65 16.32
N PHE A 259 -15.69 -0.84 16.67
CA PHE A 259 -15.63 0.58 16.30
C PHE A 259 -14.20 1.11 16.40
N ILE A 260 -13.98 2.29 15.81
CA ILE A 260 -12.72 3.03 15.88
C ILE A 260 -12.93 4.26 16.78
N ILE A 261 -12.04 4.44 17.76
CA ILE A 261 -11.86 5.71 18.47
C ILE A 261 -10.80 6.49 17.68
N ASP A 262 -11.16 7.67 17.19
CA ASP A 262 -10.23 8.51 16.43
C ASP A 262 -9.23 9.26 17.33
N GLU A 263 -8.33 10.02 16.71
CA GLU A 263 -7.27 10.79 17.39
C GLU A 263 -7.82 11.91 18.30
N SER A 264 -9.10 12.26 18.15
CA SER A 264 -9.81 13.22 19.00
C SER A 264 -10.64 12.56 20.11
N GLY A 265 -10.73 11.22 20.11
CA GLY A 265 -11.57 10.46 21.05
C GLY A 265 -12.95 10.12 20.52
N LYS A 266 -13.31 10.51 19.30
CA LYS A 266 -14.66 10.26 18.76
C LYS A 266 -14.81 8.86 18.23
N VAL A 267 -15.99 8.29 18.43
CA VAL A 267 -16.37 7.00 17.85
C VAL A 267 -16.68 7.19 16.37
N SER A 268 -16.10 6.32 15.55
CA SER A 268 -16.29 6.24 14.10
C SER A 268 -16.34 4.78 13.65
N GLU A 269 -16.90 4.52 12.47
CA GLU A 269 -16.95 3.18 11.86
C GLU A 269 -17.52 2.09 12.79
N ALA A 270 -18.53 2.44 13.59
CA ALA A 270 -19.15 1.48 14.51
C ALA A 270 -20.10 0.53 13.78
N PHE A 271 -19.94 -0.77 14.02
CA PHE A 271 -20.80 -1.82 13.46
C PHE A 271 -20.98 -2.98 14.45
N VAL A 272 -22.06 -3.74 14.26
CA VAL A 272 -22.34 -4.96 15.03
C VAL A 272 -21.47 -6.08 14.49
N SER A 273 -20.51 -6.56 15.28
CA SER A 273 -19.59 -7.62 14.89
C SER A 273 -20.06 -9.01 15.32
N ASP A 274 -20.77 -9.11 16.44
CA ASP A 274 -21.47 -10.32 16.88
C ASP A 274 -22.91 -9.96 17.28
N PRO A 275 -23.90 -10.22 16.39
CA PRO A 275 -25.30 -9.87 16.63
C PRO A 275 -25.97 -10.87 17.57
N PHE A 276 -26.98 -10.42 18.31
CA PHE A 276 -27.84 -11.28 19.12
C PHE A 276 -29.27 -11.33 18.56
N HIS A 277 -29.88 -10.16 18.39
CA HIS A 277 -31.23 -10.02 17.86
C HIS A 277 -31.43 -8.57 17.40
N PRO A 278 -32.07 -8.31 16.24
CA PRO A 278 -32.07 -6.97 15.61
C PRO A 278 -32.44 -5.80 16.54
N ALA A 279 -33.42 -6.00 17.42
CA ALA A 279 -33.82 -4.97 18.39
C ALA A 279 -32.72 -4.64 19.43
N PHE A 280 -31.98 -5.65 19.90
CA PHE A 280 -30.85 -5.46 20.82
C PHE A 280 -29.65 -4.88 20.08
N ASP A 281 -29.42 -5.33 18.85
CA ASP A 281 -28.32 -4.89 18.00
C ASP A 281 -28.39 -3.39 17.72
N VAL A 282 -29.59 -2.89 17.37
CA VAL A 282 -29.83 -1.45 17.16
C VAL A 282 -29.57 -0.64 18.43
N ILE A 283 -29.99 -1.12 19.59
CA ILE A 283 -29.79 -0.41 20.86
C ILE A 283 -28.31 -0.37 21.23
N ALA A 284 -27.61 -1.51 21.13
CA ALA A 284 -26.18 -1.60 21.43
C ALA A 284 -25.34 -0.73 20.48
N LEU A 285 -25.68 -0.72 19.19
CA LEU A 285 -25.01 0.14 18.21
C LEU A 285 -25.22 1.62 18.52
N GLN A 286 -26.47 2.05 18.75
CA GLN A 286 -26.78 3.45 19.07
C GLN A 286 -26.15 3.91 20.39
N LEU A 287 -26.04 3.01 21.38
CA LEU A 287 -25.38 3.27 22.66
C LEU A 287 -23.90 3.67 22.46
N ILE A 288 -23.18 2.94 21.60
CA ILE A 288 -21.78 3.20 21.28
C ILE A 288 -21.64 4.46 20.42
N GLN A 289 -22.48 4.61 19.39
CA GLN A 289 -22.46 5.79 18.51
C GLN A 289 -22.77 7.10 19.26
N LYS A 290 -23.54 7.04 20.35
CA LYS A 290 -23.91 8.20 21.18
C LYS A 290 -23.08 8.33 22.46
N SER A 291 -21.98 7.57 22.58
CA SER A 291 -21.08 7.70 23.73
C SER A 291 -20.45 9.11 23.76
N PRO A 292 -20.03 9.59 24.95
CA PRO A 292 -19.16 10.76 25.00
C PRO A 292 -17.84 10.51 24.25
N ASP A 293 -17.08 11.59 24.04
CA ASP A 293 -15.71 11.48 23.52
C ASP A 293 -14.84 10.68 24.50
N TRP A 294 -14.13 9.69 23.97
CA TRP A 294 -13.22 8.81 24.68
C TRP A 294 -11.88 9.50 24.92
N VAL A 295 -11.14 9.02 25.91
CA VAL A 295 -9.71 9.33 25.99
C VAL A 295 -9.03 8.61 24.82
N PRO A 296 -8.40 9.31 23.86
CA PRO A 296 -7.76 8.67 22.72
C PRO A 296 -6.58 7.80 23.17
N ALA A 297 -6.20 6.84 22.33
CA ALA A 297 -4.97 6.08 22.57
C ALA A 297 -3.76 6.96 22.29
N THR A 298 -2.69 6.75 23.06
CA THR A 298 -1.41 7.42 22.87
C THR A 298 -0.36 6.40 22.47
N ASP A 299 0.47 6.70 21.47
CA ASP A 299 1.57 5.84 21.04
C ASP A 299 2.87 6.09 21.84
N GLN A 300 3.90 5.29 21.58
CA GLN A 300 5.24 5.42 22.18
C GLN A 300 5.98 6.74 21.87
N HIS A 301 5.43 7.59 20.99
CA HIS A 301 5.98 8.90 20.61
C HIS A 301 5.12 10.05 21.16
N ASN A 302 4.22 9.76 22.10
CA ASN A 302 3.31 10.71 22.75
C ASN A 302 2.32 11.35 21.77
N ARG A 303 1.87 10.62 20.75
CA ARG A 303 0.87 11.10 19.77
C ARG A 303 -0.45 10.40 20.01
N HIS A 304 -1.56 11.13 19.88
CA HIS A 304 -2.87 10.49 19.79
C HIS A 304 -2.98 9.69 18.50
N VAL A 305 -3.46 8.45 18.60
CA VAL A 305 -3.60 7.52 17.49
C VAL A 305 -4.99 6.89 17.48
N LYS A 306 -5.47 6.53 16.29
CA LYS A 306 -6.71 5.76 16.14
C LYS A 306 -6.58 4.42 16.87
N ALA A 307 -7.65 4.02 17.57
CA ALA A 307 -7.69 2.75 18.28
C ALA A 307 -8.92 1.94 17.86
N TYR A 308 -8.69 0.72 17.36
CA TYR A 308 -9.76 -0.24 17.16
C TYR A 308 -10.20 -0.83 18.50
N ARG A 309 -11.50 -0.86 18.74
CA ARG A 309 -12.10 -1.41 19.96
C ARG A 309 -13.24 -2.36 19.61
N THR A 310 -13.35 -3.40 20.42
CA THR A 310 -14.47 -4.33 20.43
C THR A 310 -15.05 -4.34 21.83
N GLN A 311 -16.33 -4.00 21.96
CA GLN A 311 -17.01 -3.86 23.23
C GLN A 311 -18.25 -4.76 23.28
N PRO A 312 -18.27 -5.77 24.16
CA PRO A 312 -19.48 -6.49 24.51
C PRO A 312 -20.44 -5.55 25.27
N VAL A 313 -21.70 -5.51 24.83
CA VAL A 313 -22.80 -4.79 25.46
C VAL A 313 -23.81 -5.83 25.93
N THR A 314 -23.85 -6.04 27.25
CA THR A 314 -24.70 -7.05 27.88
C THR A 314 -25.94 -6.42 28.50
N PHE A 315 -27.10 -6.81 28.00
CA PHE A 315 -28.41 -6.50 28.54
C PHE A 315 -28.72 -7.48 29.67
N LEU A 316 -28.93 -6.94 30.87
CA LEU A 316 -29.36 -7.70 32.04
C LEU A 316 -30.86 -7.52 32.24
N ARG A 317 -31.53 -8.57 32.69
CA ARG A 317 -32.93 -8.54 33.08
C ARG A 317 -33.07 -8.58 34.59
#